data_AF-A0A527Y363-F1
#
_entry.id   AF-A0A527Y363-F1
#
_cell.length_a   1.000
_cell.length_b   1.000
_cell.length_c   1.000
_cell.angle_alpha   90.00
_cell.angle_beta   90.00
_cell.angle_gamma   90.00
#
_symmetry.space_group_name_H-M   'P 1'
#
loop_
_entity.id
_entity.type
_entity.pdbx_description
1 polymer ?
#
loop_
_entity_poly.entity_id
_entity_poly.type
_entity_poly.pdbx_seq_one_letter_code
_entity_poly.pdbx_strand_id
1 'polypeptide(L)' 'GRIIVDGLPVDTTPSRQLARIMAILRQDPGVASRLRVAELVGFGRFPHNRGRLTEKDREIVAASLEQFDL' A
#
# COMPACT_ATOMS: atom_id res chain seq x y z
N GLY A 1 -24.49 10.98 4.61
CA GLY A 1 -23.47 11.97 4.18
C GLY A 1 -22.73 11.44 2.97
N ARG A 2 -22.05 12.29 2.20
CA ARG A 2 -21.22 11.90 1.05
C ARG A 2 -19.75 12.11 1.41
N ILE A 3 -18.90 11.12 1.12
CA ILE A 3 -17.45 11.20 1.34
C ILE A 3 -16.75 11.17 -0.02
N ILE A 4 -15.82 12.10 -0.21
CA ILE A 4 -15.05 12.27 -1.45
C ILE A 4 -13.57 12.32 -1.08
N VAL A 5 -12.75 11.53 -1.75
CA VAL A 5 -11.28 11.52 -1.61
C VAL A 5 -10.68 11.80 -2.97
N ASP A 6 -9.89 12.87 -3.09
CA ASP A 6 -9.25 13.27 -4.36
C ASP A 6 -10.27 13.35 -5.53
N GLY A 7 -11.45 13.94 -5.27
CA GLY A 7 -12.54 14.05 -6.25
C GLY A 7 -13.31 12.75 -6.52
N LEU A 8 -12.93 11.62 -5.91
CA LEU A 8 -13.56 10.32 -6.09
C LEU A 8 -14.55 10.01 -4.95
N PRO A 9 -15.85 9.79 -5.24
CA PRO A 9 -16.80 9.35 -4.23
C PRO A 9 -16.47 7.94 -3.72
N VAL A 10 -16.30 7.79 -2.41
CA VAL A 10 -15.79 6.54 -1.82
C VAL A 10 -16.76 5.36 -1.99
N ASP A 11 -18.06 5.64 -2.05
CA ASP A 11 -19.15 4.65 -2.15
C ASP A 11 -19.32 4.03 -3.55
N THR A 12 -18.94 4.76 -4.59
CA THR A 12 -19.12 4.35 -6.00
C THR A 12 -17.81 4.12 -6.74
N THR A 13 -16.69 4.63 -6.24
CA THR A 13 -15.38 4.44 -6.87
C THR A 13 -14.86 3.02 -6.64
N PRO A 14 -14.40 2.30 -7.67
CA PRO A 14 -13.84 0.96 -7.51
C PRO A 14 -12.65 0.94 -6.53
N SER A 15 -12.61 -0.04 -5.64
CA SER A 15 -11.56 -0.15 -4.59
C SER A 15 -10.15 -0.19 -5.16
N ARG A 16 -9.96 -0.75 -6.36
CA ARG A 16 -8.65 -0.76 -7.04
C ARG A 16 -8.15 0.64 -7.42
N GLN A 17 -9.05 1.57 -7.68
CA GLN A 17 -8.70 2.96 -7.97
C GLN A 17 -8.40 3.70 -6.67
N LEU A 18 -9.25 3.54 -5.65
CA LEU A 18 -9.03 4.15 -4.33
C LEU A 18 -7.70 3.69 -3.70
N ALA A 19 -7.35 2.41 -3.82
CA ALA A 19 -6.11 1.86 -3.27
C ALA A 19 -4.82 2.43 -3.90
N ARG A 20 -4.91 3.20 -4.99
CA ARG A 20 -3.76 3.89 -5.60
C ARG A 20 -3.53 5.30 -5.08
N ILE A 21 -4.52 5.88 -4.41
CA ILE A 21 -4.50 7.27 -3.94
C ILE A 21 -4.64 7.39 -2.42
N MET A 22 -4.95 6.29 -1.73
CA MET A 22 -5.12 6.26 -0.29
C MET A 22 -4.57 4.97 0.30
N ALA A 23 -3.91 5.08 1.45
CA ALA A 23 -3.49 3.97 2.29
C ALA A 23 -4.07 4.15 3.70
N ILE A 24 -4.23 3.04 4.43
CA ILE A 24 -4.75 3.04 5.80
C ILE A 24 -3.72 2.38 6.69
N LEU A 25 -3.24 3.12 7.70
CA LEU A 25 -2.43 2.57 8.79
C LEU A 25 -3.34 2.28 9.97
N ARG A 26 -3.46 1.00 10.33
CA ARG A 26 -4.23 0.59 11.52
C ARG A 26 -3.42 0.88 12.78
N GLN A 27 -4.11 1.28 13.84
CA GLN A 27 -3.52 1.50 15.17
C GLN A 27 -3.36 0.20 15.99
N ASP A 28 -3.83 -0.94 15.46
CA ASP A 28 -3.70 -2.24 16.11
C ASP A 28 -2.27 -2.79 15.91
N PRO A 29 -1.52 -3.08 17.00
CA PRO A 29 -0.16 -3.59 16.91
C PRO A 29 -0.06 -5.05 16.44
N GLY A 30 -1.18 -5.77 16.31
CA GLY A 30 -1.22 -7.18 15.92
C GLY A 30 -0.89 -7.43 14.45
N VAL A 31 0.39 -7.39 14.08
CA VAL A 31 0.88 -7.99 12.83
C VAL A 31 1.54 -9.34 13.16
N ALA A 32 0.73 -10.38 13.24
CA ALA A 32 1.22 -11.77 13.24
C ALA A 32 1.50 -12.20 11.79
N SER A 33 2.59 -11.71 11.22
CA SER A 33 3.00 -12.05 9.85
C SER A 33 4.22 -12.95 9.87
N ARG A 34 4.23 -14.00 9.02
CA ARG A 34 5.42 -14.83 8.75
C ARG A 34 6.33 -14.22 7.69
N LEU A 35 6.04 -13.00 7.26
CA LEU A 35 6.75 -12.29 6.21
C LEU A 35 7.94 -11.53 6.79
N ARG A 36 8.99 -11.39 5.99
CA ARG A 36 10.06 -10.42 6.21
C ARG A 36 9.51 -9.00 6.09
N VAL A 37 10.15 -8.04 6.75
CA VAL A 37 9.77 -6.62 6.66
C VAL A 37 9.69 -6.15 5.20
N ALA A 38 10.70 -6.48 4.38
CA ALA A 38 10.71 -6.13 2.96
C ALA A 38 9.53 -6.73 2.17
N GLU A 39 9.08 -7.94 2.51
CA GLU A 39 7.92 -8.58 1.88
C GLU A 39 6.63 -7.87 2.31
N LEU A 40 6.50 -7.52 3.59
CA LEU A 40 5.37 -6.76 4.12
C LEU A 40 5.24 -5.38 3.46
N VAL A 41 6.35 -4.65 3.34
CA VAL A 41 6.39 -3.36 2.64
C VAL A 41 6.08 -3.56 1.14
N GLY A 42 6.60 -4.62 0.53
CA GLY A 42 6.32 -5.00 -0.85
C GLY A 42 4.83 -5.25 -1.14
N PHE A 43 4.07 -5.78 -0.18
CA PHE A 43 2.61 -5.91 -0.34
C PHE A 43 1.89 -4.58 -0.53
N GLY A 44 2.44 -3.48 -0.03
CA GLY A 44 1.95 -2.13 -0.31
C GLY A 44 1.93 -1.77 -1.80
N ARG A 45 2.70 -2.47 -2.64
CA ARG A 45 2.76 -2.27 -4.10
C ARG A 45 1.65 -2.98 -4.88
N PHE A 46 0.83 -3.83 -4.24
CA PHE A 46 -0.23 -4.59 -4.90
C PHE A 46 -1.17 -3.75 -5.80
N PRO A 47 -1.61 -2.52 -5.42
CA PRO A 47 -2.45 -1.67 -6.28
C PRO A 47 -1.81 -1.28 -7.63
N HIS A 48 -0.47 -1.36 -7.73
CA HIS A 48 0.30 -0.99 -8.91
C HIS A 48 0.67 -2.20 -9.77
N ASN A 49 1.01 -3.32 -9.16
CA ASN A 49 1.62 -4.45 -9.88
C ASN A 49 0.83 -5.77 -9.82
N ARG A 50 -0.26 -5.82 -9.04
CA ARG A 50 -1.12 -7.02 -8.86
C ARG A 50 -0.34 -8.27 -8.46
N GLY A 51 0.70 -8.11 -7.63
CA GLY A 51 1.56 -9.19 -7.15
C GLY A 51 2.73 -9.54 -8.07
N ARG A 52 2.89 -8.85 -9.21
CA ARG A 52 4.03 -9.05 -10.12
C ARG A 52 5.09 -7.97 -9.89
N LEU A 53 5.95 -8.17 -8.89
CA LEU A 53 7.00 -7.21 -8.55
C LEU A 53 7.91 -6.92 -9.76
N THR A 54 7.90 -5.66 -10.18
CA THR A 54 8.80 -5.11 -11.19
C THR A 54 10.07 -4.58 -10.54
N GLU A 55 11.10 -4.27 -11.34
CA GLU A 55 12.32 -3.65 -10.82
C GLU A 55 12.02 -2.31 -10.14
N LYS A 56 11.17 -1.49 -10.76
CA LYS A 56 10.68 -0.24 -10.18
C LYS A 56 10.01 -0.44 -8.82
N ASP A 57 9.28 -1.54 -8.63
CA ASP A 57 8.67 -1.81 -7.32
C ASP A 57 9.72 -2.19 -6.27
N ARG A 58 10.80 -2.89 -6.66
CA ARG A 58 11.91 -3.21 -5.76
C ARG A 58 12.64 -1.94 -5.32
N GLU A 59 12.90 -1.02 -6.24
CA GLU A 59 13.50 0.28 -5.94
C GLU A 59 12.66 1.08 -4.94
N ILE A 60 11.33 1.15 -5.15
CA ILE A 60 10.41 1.85 -4.24
C ILE A 60 10.41 1.20 -2.85
N VAL A 61 10.42 -0.13 -2.78
CA VAL A 61 10.47 -0.86 -1.50
C VAL A 61 11.79 -0.59 -0.79
N ALA A 62 12.92 -0.64 -1.50
CA ALA A 62 14.24 -0.37 -0.93
C ALA A 62 14.34 1.06 -0.37
N ALA A 63 13.90 2.06 -1.15
CA ALA A 63 13.86 3.45 -0.70
C ALA A 63 12.96 3.66 0.52
N SER A 64 11.85 2.90 0.59
CA SER A 64 10.97 2.95 1.77
C SER A 64 11.64 2.36 3.01
N LEU A 65 12.37 1.24 2.88
CA LEU A 65 13.09 0.65 4.01
C LEU A 65 14.21 1.58 4.50
N GLU A 66 14.98 2.16 3.57
CA GLU A 66 16.02 3.14 3.88
C GLU A 66 15.45 4.36 4.62
N GLN A 67 14.29 4.88 4.19
CA GLN A 67 13.64 6.02 4.84
C GLN A 67 13.29 5.76 6.32
N PHE A 68 13.08 4.50 6.71
CA PHE A 68 12.73 4.11 8.07
C PHE A 68 13.91 3.46 8.83
N ASP A 69 15.13 3.54 8.30
CA ASP A 69 16.35 2.94 8.86
C ASP A 69 16.23 1.42 9.14
N LEU A 70 15.60 0.68 8.22
CA LEU A 70 15.32 -0.77 8.32
C LEU A 70 16.19 -1.64 7.40
#